data_AF-A0A832K245-F1
#
_entry.id   AF-A0A832K245-F1
#
_cell.length_a   1.000
_cell.length_b   1.000
_cell.length_c   1.000
_cell.angle_alpha   90.00
_cell.angle_beta   90.00
_cell.angle_gamma   90.00
#
_symmetry.space_group_name_H-M   'P 1'
#
loop_
_entity.id
_entity.type
_entity.pdbx_description
1 polymer ?
#
loop_
_entity_poly.entity_id
_entity_poly.type
_entity_poly.pdbx_seq_one_letter_code
_entity_poly.pdbx_strand_id
1 'polypeptide(L)'
;MATHPYPEAVDEINGPIDPEHFLSTYWQKKPVLIRQAFPDFASPISPEELAGLACEEDVPARLLLEHGPQDWTLKQGPFTEQDFINLPERGYSLLVTDCEKIIPDFMDLVDEFRFVPDWRIDDLMISYAPPGGSV
;
A
#
# COMPACT_ATOMS: atom_id res chain seq x y z
N MET A 1 -29.54 2.82 6.04
CA MET A 1 -28.42 1.85 6.03
C MET A 1 -28.42 1.15 4.69
N ALA A 2 -27.75 1.72 3.70
CA ALA A 2 -27.63 1.11 2.38
C ALA A 2 -26.56 0.01 2.49
N THR A 3 -27.00 -1.25 2.48
CA THR A 3 -26.13 -2.39 2.21
C THR A 3 -25.61 -2.20 0.79
N HIS A 4 -24.34 -1.78 0.65
CA HIS A 4 -23.66 -1.90 -0.63
C HIS A 4 -23.67 -3.38 -1.00
N PRO A 5 -24.27 -3.78 -2.15
CA PRO A 5 -24.11 -5.15 -2.61
C PRO A 5 -22.62 -5.34 -2.89
N TYR A 6 -22.01 -6.32 -2.24
CA TYR A 6 -20.69 -6.80 -2.65
C TYR A 6 -20.74 -7.06 -4.17
N PRO A 7 -19.72 -6.66 -4.94
CA PRO A 7 -19.74 -6.88 -6.38
C PRO A 7 -19.92 -8.39 -6.66
N GLU A 8 -20.48 -8.68 -7.83
CA GLU A 8 -20.52 -10.03 -8.41
C GLU A 8 -19.18 -10.75 -8.20
N ALA A 9 -19.21 -12.09 -8.12
CA ALA A 9 -18.03 -12.91 -7.88
C ALA A 9 -16.82 -12.39 -8.70
N VAL A 10 -15.80 -11.91 -7.99
CA VAL A 10 -14.58 -11.39 -8.62
C VAL A 10 -13.85 -12.58 -9.22
N ASP A 11 -13.48 -12.47 -10.49
CA ASP A 11 -12.66 -13.49 -11.16
C ASP A 11 -11.39 -13.75 -10.35
N GLU A 12 -11.01 -15.01 -10.20
CA GLU A 12 -9.82 -15.41 -9.46
C GLU A 12 -8.78 -16.07 -10.37
N ILE A 13 -7.53 -15.62 -10.27
CA ILE A 13 -6.35 -16.25 -10.86
C ILE A 13 -5.49 -16.81 -9.72
N ASN A 14 -4.97 -18.03 -9.88
CA ASN A 14 -4.05 -18.63 -8.92
C ASN A 14 -2.64 -18.72 -9.53
N GLY A 15 -1.64 -18.20 -8.83
CA GLY A 15 -0.24 -18.23 -9.25
C GLY A 15 0.19 -16.95 -9.99
N PRO A 16 1.30 -17.01 -10.74
CA PRO A 16 1.91 -15.84 -11.37
C PRO A 16 1.01 -15.24 -12.45
N ILE A 17 1.22 -13.95 -12.70
CA ILE A 17 0.45 -13.18 -13.68
C ILE A 17 0.87 -13.58 -15.09
N ASP A 18 -0.08 -13.99 -15.93
CA ASP A 18 0.10 -14.06 -17.39
C ASP A 18 -0.19 -12.67 -17.99
N PRO A 19 0.82 -11.94 -18.50
CA PRO A 19 0.62 -10.58 -18.99
C PRO A 19 -0.35 -10.48 -20.17
N GLU A 20 -0.34 -11.43 -21.10
CA GLU A 20 -1.20 -11.36 -22.30
C GLU A 20 -2.66 -11.57 -21.91
N HIS A 21 -2.92 -12.54 -21.04
CA HIS A 21 -4.26 -12.76 -20.51
C HIS A 21 -4.74 -11.57 -19.66
N PHE A 22 -3.86 -11.04 -18.80
CA PHE A 22 -4.18 -9.90 -17.94
C PHE A 22 -4.55 -8.64 -18.74
N LEU A 23 -3.74 -8.27 -19.74
CA LEU A 23 -3.98 -7.09 -20.57
C LEU A 23 -5.23 -7.24 -21.45
N SER A 24 -5.49 -8.44 -21.96
CA SER A 24 -6.63 -8.68 -22.85
C SER A 24 -7.97 -8.77 -22.10
N THR A 25 -8.00 -9.22 -20.85
CA THR A 25 -9.25 -9.52 -20.14
C THR A 25 -9.54 -8.55 -18.98
N TYR A 26 -8.52 -8.06 -18.28
CA TYR A 26 -8.68 -7.37 -17.00
C TYR A 26 -8.24 -5.91 -17.00
N TRP A 27 -7.10 -5.60 -17.62
CA TRP A 27 -6.51 -4.26 -17.61
C TRP A 27 -7.50 -3.19 -18.10
N GLN A 28 -7.83 -2.24 -17.22
CA GLN A 28 -8.83 -1.18 -17.43
C GLN A 28 -10.24 -1.66 -17.84
N LYS A 29 -10.62 -2.90 -17.49
CA LYS A 29 -11.93 -3.49 -17.85
C LYS A 29 -12.73 -3.93 -16.62
N LYS A 30 -12.13 -4.77 -15.76
CA LYS A 30 -12.79 -5.33 -14.58
C LYS A 30 -11.78 -5.74 -13.50
N PRO A 31 -12.16 -5.77 -12.22
CA PRO A 31 -11.29 -6.24 -11.14
C PRO A 31 -11.04 -7.75 -11.23
N VAL A 32 -9.91 -8.19 -10.68
CA VAL A 32 -9.51 -9.61 -10.57
C VAL A 32 -8.74 -9.81 -9.27
N LEU A 33 -8.95 -10.95 -8.61
CA LEU A 33 -8.18 -11.37 -7.45
C LEU A 33 -7.10 -12.35 -7.89
N ILE A 34 -5.84 -12.00 -7.69
CA ILE A 34 -4.70 -12.87 -8.02
C ILE A 34 -4.13 -13.43 -6.72
N ARG A 35 -4.42 -14.70 -6.44
CA ARG A 35 -3.92 -15.38 -5.24
C ARG A 35 -2.54 -15.95 -5.51
N GLN A 36 -1.63 -15.83 -4.54
CA GLN A 36 -0.25 -16.34 -4.66
C GLN A 36 0.49 -15.77 -5.88
N ALA A 37 0.26 -14.49 -6.22
CA ALA A 37 0.97 -13.80 -7.29
C ALA A 37 2.48 -13.77 -7.03
N PHE A 38 2.86 -13.54 -5.77
CA PHE A 38 4.23 -13.60 -5.27
C PHE A 38 4.30 -14.62 -4.13
N PRO A 39 4.62 -15.89 -4.44
CA PRO A 39 4.84 -16.91 -3.41
C PRO A 39 5.94 -16.47 -2.44
N ASP A 40 5.74 -16.70 -1.15
CA ASP A 40 6.73 -16.42 -0.10
C ASP A 40 7.21 -14.96 -0.03
N PHE A 41 6.37 -14.00 -0.46
CA PHE A 41 6.69 -12.58 -0.35
C PHE A 41 6.96 -12.17 1.10
N ALA A 42 8.16 -11.65 1.35
CA ALA A 42 8.55 -11.01 2.59
C ALA A 42 8.83 -9.53 2.29
N SER A 43 8.26 -8.63 3.08
CA SER A 43 8.56 -7.21 2.97
C SER A 43 10.04 -6.97 3.26
N PRO A 44 10.78 -6.27 2.39
CA PRO A 44 12.18 -5.91 2.64
C PRO A 44 12.32 -4.81 3.70
N ILE A 45 11.21 -4.17 4.10
CA ILE A 45 11.18 -3.15 5.16
C ILE A 45 10.33 -3.59 6.35
N SER A 46 10.81 -3.33 7.56
CA SER A 46 10.07 -3.50 8.80
C SER A 46 9.13 -2.30 9.09
N PRO A 47 8.11 -2.46 9.96
CA PRO A 47 7.29 -1.34 10.41
C PRO A 47 8.09 -0.20 11.06
N GLU A 48 9.13 -0.53 11.83
CA GLU A 48 9.98 0.43 12.52
C GLU A 48 10.84 1.22 11.53
N GLU A 49 11.40 0.54 10.52
CA GLU A 49 12.14 1.18 9.44
C GLU A 49 11.23 2.11 8.61
N LEU A 50 9.98 1.69 8.34
CA LEU A 50 8.99 2.53 7.64
C LEU A 50 8.64 3.79 8.43
N ALA A 51 8.47 3.67 9.75
CA ALA A 51 8.26 4.82 10.64
C ALA A 51 9.48 5.74 10.67
N GLY A 52 10.69 5.18 10.64
CA GLY A 52 11.93 5.94 10.51
C GLY A 52 11.99 6.74 9.22
N LEU A 53 11.67 6.13 8.07
CA LEU A 53 11.60 6.84 6.78
C LEU A 53 10.58 7.98 6.78
N ALA A 54 9.46 7.79 7.47
CA ALA A 54 8.42 8.82 7.58
C ALA A 54 8.83 10.06 8.40
N CYS A 55 9.99 10.02 9.07
CA CYS A 55 10.59 11.17 9.77
C CYS A 55 11.51 12.01 8.86
N GLU A 56 11.92 11.51 7.71
CA GLU A 56 12.83 12.21 6.79
C GLU A 56 12.12 13.34 6.04
N GLU A 57 12.77 14.50 5.90
CA GLU A 57 12.14 15.72 5.35
C GLU A 57 11.67 15.56 3.89
N ASP A 58 12.41 14.78 3.10
CA ASP A 58 12.14 14.57 1.67
C ASP A 58 11.25 13.36 1.38
N VAL A 59 10.71 12.71 2.42
CA VAL A 59 9.88 11.50 2.29
C VAL A 59 8.40 11.83 2.45
N PRO A 60 7.58 11.68 1.39
CA PRO A 60 6.15 11.94 1.49
C PRO A 60 5.44 10.90 2.36
N ALA A 61 5.09 11.29 3.58
CA ALA A 61 4.41 10.43 4.54
C ALA A 61 3.09 11.03 5.04
N ARG A 62 2.12 10.17 5.32
CA ARG A 62 0.79 10.50 5.83
C ARG A 62 0.40 9.53 6.94
N LEU A 63 -0.21 10.05 7.99
CA LEU A 63 -0.72 9.27 9.10
C LEU A 63 -2.22 9.53 9.23
N LEU A 64 -3.02 8.48 9.07
CA LEU A 64 -4.47 8.51 9.22
C LEU A 64 -4.85 7.92 10.57
N LEU A 65 -5.63 8.67 11.36
CA LEU A 65 -6.13 8.28 12.68
C LEU A 65 -7.65 8.20 12.63
N GLU A 66 -8.23 7.04 12.91
CA GLU A 66 -9.68 6.86 12.94
C GLU A 66 -10.30 7.67 14.08
N HIS A 67 -9.70 7.63 15.28
CA HIS A 67 -10.15 8.32 16.48
C HIS A 67 -9.10 9.32 16.99
N GLY A 68 -8.95 10.43 16.26
CA GLY A 68 -8.09 11.55 16.65
C GLY A 68 -8.81 12.62 17.48
N PRO A 69 -8.27 13.85 17.54
CA PRO A 69 -9.01 15.03 18.06
C PRO A 69 -10.35 15.24 17.38
N GLN A 70 -10.44 14.83 16.10
CA GLN A 70 -11.66 14.62 15.35
C GLN A 70 -11.59 13.22 14.72
N ASP A 71 -12.75 12.60 14.48
CA ASP A 71 -12.78 11.33 13.75
C ASP A 71 -12.17 11.53 12.36
N TRP A 72 -11.37 10.55 11.90
CA TRP A 72 -10.63 10.59 10.63
C TRP A 72 -9.67 11.78 10.51
N THR A 73 -8.74 11.90 11.46
CA THR A 73 -7.69 12.91 11.42
C THR A 73 -6.55 12.47 10.51
N LEU A 74 -6.22 13.30 9.51
CA LEU A 74 -5.03 13.14 8.68
C LEU A 74 -3.91 14.05 9.21
N LYS A 75 -2.72 13.49 9.39
CA LYS A 75 -1.47 14.24 9.60
C LYS A 75 -0.53 14.00 8.43
N GLN A 76 0.23 15.03 8.07
CA GLN A 76 1.24 14.96 7.01
C GLN A 76 2.63 15.06 7.65
N GLY A 77 3.57 14.30 7.12
CA GLY A 77 4.97 14.34 7.54
C GLY A 77 5.69 15.62 7.09
N PRO A 78 6.99 15.74 7.42
CA PRO A 78 7.77 14.76 8.16
C PRO A 78 7.30 14.62 9.62
N PHE A 79 7.39 13.41 10.15
CA PHE A 79 7.03 13.13 11.54
C PHE A 79 8.24 13.18 12.46
N THR A 80 7.99 13.15 13.77
CA THR A 80 9.01 12.93 14.79
C THR A 80 8.82 11.57 15.44
N GLU A 81 9.88 11.02 16.05
CA GLU A 81 9.75 9.78 16.84
C GLU A 81 8.64 9.88 17.91
N GLN A 82 8.47 11.08 18.48
CA GLN A 82 7.44 11.35 19.49
C GLN A 82 6.02 11.24 18.93
N ASP A 83 5.81 11.50 17.64
CA ASP A 83 4.50 11.30 16.99
C ASP A 83 4.10 9.83 16.99
N PHE A 84 5.07 8.92 16.80
CA PHE A 84 4.85 7.48 16.81
C PHE A 84 4.68 6.89 18.21
N ILE A 85 5.45 7.38 19.20
CA ILE A 85 5.32 6.98 20.61
C ILE A 85 3.93 7.30 21.16
N ASN A 86 3.34 8.41 20.71
CA ASN A 86 2.03 8.87 21.15
C ASN A 86 0.86 8.23 20.41
N LEU A 87 1.10 7.27 19.49
CA LEU A 87 0.03 6.63 18.74
C LEU A 87 -0.77 5.66 19.61
N PRO A 88 -2.09 5.55 19.36
CA PRO A 88 -2.90 4.50 19.96
C PRO A 88 -2.43 3.12 19.47
N GLU A 89 -2.74 2.06 20.23
CA GLU A 89 -2.39 0.69 19.83
C GLU A 89 -3.14 0.20 18.57
N ARG A 90 -4.20 0.90 18.15
CA ARG A 90 -5.16 0.49 17.11
C ARG A 90 -5.75 1.70 16.39
N GLY A 91 -6.38 1.47 15.24
CA GLY A 91 -7.19 2.48 14.54
C GLY A 91 -6.36 3.60 13.89
N TYR A 92 -5.18 3.26 13.39
CA TYR A 92 -4.37 4.17 12.57
C TYR A 92 -3.75 3.44 11.38
N SER A 93 -3.32 4.21 10.38
CA SER A 93 -2.51 3.73 9.27
C SER A 93 -1.42 4.76 8.92
N LEU A 94 -0.18 4.30 8.81
CA LEU A 94 0.93 5.06 8.24
C LEU A 94 1.04 4.73 6.76
N LEU A 95 1.14 5.74 5.90
CA LEU A 95 1.33 5.62 4.47
C LEU A 95 2.60 6.37 4.09
N VAL A 96 3.52 5.69 3.42
CA VAL A 96 4.74 6.28 2.86
C VAL A 96 4.71 6.06 1.36
N THR A 97 4.88 7.13 0.60
CA THR A 97 4.83 7.14 -0.87
C THR A 97 6.26 7.20 -1.41
N ASP A 98 6.47 6.83 -2.68
CA ASP A 98 7.79 6.83 -3.35
C ASP A 98 8.82 5.85 -2.73
N CYS A 99 8.36 4.74 -2.15
CA CYS A 99 9.23 3.82 -1.41
C CYS A 99 10.28 3.13 -2.30
N GLU A 100 9.96 2.85 -3.57
CA GLU A 100 10.87 2.24 -4.54
C GLU A 100 12.06 3.13 -4.90
N LYS A 101 11.92 4.46 -4.75
CA LYS A 101 13.02 5.42 -4.98
C LYS A 101 14.01 5.45 -3.81
N ILE A 102 13.55 5.12 -2.61
CA ILE A 102 14.32 5.18 -1.37
C ILE A 102 14.95 3.81 -1.06
N ILE A 103 14.24 2.73 -1.38
CA ILE A 103 14.61 1.35 -1.06
C ILE A 103 14.67 0.56 -2.37
N PRO A 104 15.87 0.41 -2.96
CA PRO A 104 16.05 -0.23 -4.26
C PRO A 104 15.52 -1.66 -4.33
N ASP A 105 15.48 -2.39 -3.22
CA ASP A 105 14.98 -3.78 -3.16
C ASP A 105 13.50 -3.90 -3.57
N PHE A 106 12.72 -2.81 -3.50
CA PHE A 106 11.35 -2.80 -4.01
C PHE A 106 11.26 -2.71 -5.54
N MET A 107 12.34 -2.37 -6.24
CA MET A 107 12.33 -2.35 -7.71
C MET A 107 12.11 -3.74 -8.30
N ASP A 108 12.57 -4.80 -7.62
CA ASP A 108 12.30 -6.18 -8.04
C ASP A 108 10.78 -6.45 -8.11
N LEU A 109 10.00 -5.88 -7.18
CA LEU A 109 8.54 -5.97 -7.19
C LEU A 109 7.93 -5.12 -8.31
N VAL A 110 8.45 -3.92 -8.56
CA VAL A 110 7.97 -3.03 -9.63
C VAL A 110 8.24 -3.65 -11.02
N ASP A 111 9.37 -4.32 -11.18
CA ASP A 111 9.79 -4.94 -12.43
C ASP A 111 8.83 -6.04 -12.89
N GLU A 112 8.17 -6.75 -11.97
CA GLU A 112 7.12 -7.73 -12.26
C GLU A 112 5.89 -7.11 -12.95
N PHE A 113 5.69 -5.80 -12.84
CA PHE A 113 4.60 -5.06 -13.50
C PHE A 113 5.01 -4.39 -14.83
N ARG A 114 6.26 -4.52 -15.29
CA ARG A 114 6.76 -3.90 -16.53
C ARG A 114 6.22 -4.48 -17.84
N PHE A 115 5.24 -5.37 -17.77
CA PHE A 115 4.38 -5.64 -18.92
C PHE A 115 3.45 -4.45 -19.24
N VAL A 116 3.30 -3.51 -18.30
CA VAL A 116 2.71 -2.18 -18.52
C VAL A 116 3.82 -1.19 -18.88
N PRO A 117 3.60 -0.25 -19.83
CA PRO A 117 4.59 0.76 -20.15
C PRO A 117 4.98 1.63 -18.95
N ASP A 118 6.29 1.90 -18.78
CA ASP A 118 6.84 2.65 -17.62
C ASP A 118 6.12 3.98 -17.32
N TRP A 119 5.70 4.74 -18.34
CA TRP A 119 4.99 6.01 -18.16
C TRP A 119 3.57 5.90 -17.57
N ARG A 120 3.06 4.66 -17.41
CA ARG A 120 1.78 4.35 -16.77
C ARG A 120 1.94 3.87 -15.33
N ILE A 121 3.17 3.55 -14.92
CA ILE A 121 3.52 3.19 -13.56
C ILE A 121 3.88 4.49 -12.83
N ASP A 122 3.32 4.69 -11.63
CA ASP A 122 3.47 5.94 -10.87
C ASP A 122 4.54 5.77 -9.78
N ASP A 123 4.17 5.17 -8.65
CA ASP A 123 5.03 4.88 -7.51
C ASP A 123 4.58 3.61 -6.75
N LEU A 124 5.39 3.19 -5.78
CA LEU A 124 5.05 2.17 -4.79
C LEU A 124 4.81 2.83 -3.44
N MET A 125 3.54 2.94 -3.06
CA MET A 125 3.14 3.36 -1.70
C MET A 125 3.03 2.15 -0.77
N ILE A 126 3.66 2.24 0.40
CA ILE A 126 3.58 1.22 1.46
C ILE A 126 2.74 1.75 2.61
N SER A 127 1.81 0.91 3.09
CA SER A 127 1.03 1.21 4.28
C SER A 127 1.31 0.24 5.41
N TYR A 128 1.47 0.75 6.64
CA TYR A 128 1.45 -0.03 7.87
C TYR A 128 0.21 0.30 8.69
N ALA A 129 -0.51 -0.74 9.15
CA ALA A 129 -1.71 -0.60 9.95
C ALA A 129 -1.75 -1.65 11.07
N PRO A 130 -1.81 -1.26 12.36
CA PRO A 130 -2.20 -2.17 13.43
C PRO A 130 -3.67 -2.62 13.28
N PRO A 131 -4.14 -3.59 14.09
CA PRO A 131 -5.53 -4.03 14.06
C PRO A 131 -6.53 -2.88 14.13
N GLY A 132 -7.48 -2.85 13.19
CA GLY A 132 -8.48 -1.79 13.06
C GLY A 132 -8.04 -0.58 12.25
N GLY A 133 -6.78 -0.50 11.80
CA GLY A 133 -6.38 0.48 10.80
C GLY A 133 -7.01 0.19 9.43
N SER A 134 -7.40 1.25 8.72
CA SER A 134 -7.91 1.18 7.34
C SER A 134 -7.11 2.10 6.43
N VAL A 135 -7.07 1.75 5.15
CA VAL A 135 -6.63 2.61 4.04
C VAL A 135 -7.85 3.10 3.28
#